data_AF-A0A6P5A5M5-F1
#
_entry.id   AF-A0A6P5A5M5-F1
#
_cell.length_a   1.000
_cell.length_b   1.000
_cell.length_c   1.000
_cell.angle_alpha   90.00
_cell.angle_beta   90.00
_cell.angle_gamma   90.00
#
_symmetry.space_group_name_H-M   'P 1'
#
loop_
_entity.id
_entity.type
_entity.pdbx_description
1 polymer ?
#
loop_
_entity_poly.entity_id
_entity_poly.type
_entity_poly.pdbx_seq_one_letter_code
_entity_poly.pdbx_strand_id
1 'polypeptide(L)'
;MRASTTEPYATMWKYTEEQNRTNLVSGNKKGLTKAVQDDKYAFITSTSVQHGHYEQLCNLQMVGQKFFTYGFGILFPKGSVYKDEISWEILFLRQEGYLEMLEKQWLMGSHNDEDICSDTRKTVEDMGVLGAESFVGLFLFLAGGIAVGMVVQLVEVSWYHARGNKRKHDVVRSVSMRVHLTEILLSGNETTWL
;
A
#
# COMPACT_ATOMS: atom_id res chain seq x y z
N MET A 1 -20.37 26.34 -3.83
CA MET A 1 -21.07 25.12 -3.36
C MET A 1 -22.45 25.44 -2.80
N ARG A 2 -22.59 26.27 -1.76
CA ARG A 2 -23.91 26.62 -1.16
C ARG A 2 -24.99 27.12 -2.16
N ALA A 3 -24.61 27.88 -3.18
CA ALA A 3 -25.54 28.41 -4.19
C ALA A 3 -25.59 27.59 -5.49
N SER A 4 -24.97 26.41 -5.52
CA SER A 4 -24.86 25.60 -6.74
C SER A 4 -26.08 24.71 -6.92
N THR A 5 -26.77 24.81 -8.06
CA THR A 5 -27.91 23.95 -8.41
C THR A 5 -27.50 22.74 -9.26
N THR A 6 -26.26 22.70 -9.75
CA THR A 6 -25.75 21.64 -10.62
C THR A 6 -25.22 20.44 -9.84
N GLU A 7 -25.56 19.23 -10.27
CA GLU A 7 -24.92 18.00 -9.80
C GLU A 7 -23.45 17.91 -10.28
N PRO A 8 -22.52 17.36 -9.48
CA PRO A 8 -22.70 16.73 -8.17
C PRO A 8 -22.68 17.69 -6.96
N TYR A 9 -22.46 18.99 -7.19
CA TYR A 9 -22.20 19.96 -6.12
C TYR A 9 -23.43 20.28 -5.26
N ALA A 10 -24.63 20.21 -5.84
CA ALA A 10 -25.88 20.41 -5.12
C ALA A 10 -26.12 19.29 -4.09
N THR A 11 -25.96 18.02 -4.48
CA THR A 11 -26.04 16.88 -3.57
C THR A 11 -24.97 16.92 -2.48
N MET A 12 -23.72 17.26 -2.86
CA MET A 12 -22.63 17.37 -1.89
C MET A 12 -22.88 18.46 -0.84
N TRP A 13 -23.47 19.60 -1.23
CA TRP A 13 -23.87 20.62 -0.28
C TRP A 13 -24.98 20.15 0.67
N LYS A 14 -26.03 19.49 0.16
CA LYS A 14 -27.11 18.93 0.99
C LYS A 14 -26.57 17.98 2.06
N TYR A 15 -25.69 17.06 1.67
CA TYR A 15 -25.05 16.14 2.61
C TYR A 15 -24.23 16.85 3.69
N THR A 16 -23.52 17.91 3.31
CA THR A 16 -22.73 18.72 4.24
C THR A 16 -23.62 19.51 5.20
N GLU A 17 -24.75 20.02 4.72
CA GLU A 17 -25.71 20.82 5.49
C GLU A 17 -26.51 19.98 6.49
N GLU A 18 -26.92 18.77 6.11
CA GLU A 18 -27.62 17.83 7.00
C GLU A 18 -26.76 17.45 8.23
N GLN A 19 -25.43 17.44 8.07
CA GLN A 19 -24.47 17.09 9.12
C GLN A 19 -23.57 18.29 9.50
N ASN A 20 -24.14 19.49 9.53
CA ASN A 20 -23.40 20.74 9.72
C ASN A 20 -22.46 20.74 10.95
N ARG A 21 -22.87 20.13 12.06
CA ARG A 21 -22.05 20.10 13.30
C ARG A 21 -20.77 19.28 13.20
N THR A 22 -20.75 18.26 12.34
CA THR A 22 -19.58 17.37 12.19
C THR A 22 -18.78 17.69 10.95
N ASN A 23 -19.43 18.11 9.86
CA ASN A 23 -18.77 18.19 8.56
C ASN A 23 -18.15 19.57 8.28
N LEU A 24 -18.69 20.63 8.89
CA LEU A 24 -18.19 22.00 8.73
C LEU A 24 -17.22 22.38 9.84
N VAL A 25 -16.14 23.06 9.45
CA VAL A 25 -15.09 23.56 10.34
C VAL A 25 -14.95 25.07 10.19
N SER A 26 -14.63 25.77 11.28
CA SER A 26 -14.56 27.23 11.29
C SER A 26 -13.25 27.81 10.75
N GLY A 27 -12.28 26.98 10.36
CA GLY A 27 -11.02 27.46 9.79
C GLY A 27 -10.13 26.38 9.20
N ASN A 28 -9.21 26.80 8.34
CA ASN A 28 -8.35 25.92 7.55
C ASN A 28 -7.46 25.04 8.42
N LYS A 29 -6.87 25.58 9.49
CA LYS A 29 -6.01 24.81 10.41
C LYS A 29 -6.75 23.63 11.04
N LYS A 30 -7.96 23.89 11.54
CA LYS A 30 -8.81 22.86 12.17
C LYS A 30 -9.29 21.82 11.16
N GLY A 31 -9.63 22.25 9.93
CA GLY A 31 -9.98 21.34 8.84
C GLY A 31 -8.84 20.41 8.46
N LEU A 32 -7.63 20.96 8.37
CA LEU A 32 -6.43 20.20 8.05
C LEU A 32 -6.10 19.19 9.14
N THR A 33 -6.06 19.62 10.40
CA THR A 33 -5.81 18.70 11.53
C THR A 33 -6.88 17.60 11.61
N LYS A 34 -8.15 17.92 11.32
CA LYS A 34 -9.21 16.92 11.29
C LYS A 34 -9.02 15.90 10.17
N ALA A 35 -8.61 16.34 8.98
CA ALA A 35 -8.31 15.44 7.87
C ALA A 35 -7.10 14.53 8.14
N VAL A 36 -6.11 15.00 8.92
CA VAL A 36 -4.99 14.16 9.36
C VAL A 36 -5.40 13.13 10.40
N GLN A 37 -6.39 13.44 11.25
CA GLN A 37 -6.82 12.56 12.35
C GLN A 37 -7.89 11.55 11.94
N ASP A 38 -8.67 11.82 10.91
CA ASP A 38 -9.79 11.00 10.47
C ASP A 38 -9.62 10.59 9.01
N ASP A 39 -9.25 9.33 8.78
CA ASP A 39 -9.06 8.74 7.45
C ASP A 39 -10.35 8.76 6.59
N LYS A 40 -11.52 8.97 7.20
CA LYS A 40 -12.82 9.04 6.50
C LYS A 40 -13.27 10.48 6.26
N TYR A 41 -12.45 11.47 6.60
CA TYR A 41 -12.77 12.89 6.41
C TYR A 41 -11.97 13.51 5.26
N ALA A 42 -12.67 13.97 4.24
CA ALA A 42 -12.07 14.78 3.18
C ALA A 42 -12.29 16.27 3.45
N PHE A 43 -11.20 17.05 3.47
CA PHE A 43 -11.28 18.49 3.62
C PHE A 43 -11.19 19.19 2.27
N ILE A 44 -12.26 19.91 1.91
CA ILE A 44 -12.31 20.69 0.67
C ILE A 44 -11.87 22.12 0.96
N THR A 45 -10.73 22.52 0.39
CA THR A 45 -10.18 23.87 0.55
C THR A 45 -9.47 24.37 -0.69
N SER A 46 -9.13 25.66 -0.70
CA SER A 46 -8.33 26.32 -1.73
C SER A 46 -6.87 25.86 -1.74
N THR A 47 -6.27 25.72 -2.92
CA THR A 47 -4.83 25.38 -3.06
C THR A 47 -3.89 26.38 -2.37
N SER A 48 -4.32 27.63 -2.17
CA SER A 48 -3.54 28.69 -1.52
C SER A 48 -3.30 28.49 -0.02
N VAL A 49 -4.00 27.56 0.65
CA VAL A 49 -3.83 27.33 2.10
C VAL A 49 -2.69 26.36 2.43
N GLN A 50 -2.04 25.83 1.39
CA GLN A 50 -0.99 24.83 1.50
C GLN A 50 0.31 25.41 2.11
N HIS A 51 0.50 26.73 2.06
CA HIS A 51 1.77 27.38 2.38
C HIS A 51 2.06 27.64 3.86
N GLY A 52 1.10 27.38 4.75
CA GLY A 52 1.22 27.73 6.17
C GLY A 52 1.46 26.55 7.12
N HIS A 53 1.34 25.30 6.66
CA HIS A 53 1.29 24.10 7.54
C HIS A 53 1.95 22.87 6.89
N TYR A 54 3.12 23.06 6.28
CA TYR A 54 3.82 22.04 5.49
C TYR A 54 4.08 20.74 6.25
N GLU A 55 4.40 20.80 7.54
CA GLU A 55 4.66 19.61 8.36
C GLU A 55 3.45 18.65 8.44
N GLN A 56 2.22 19.18 8.44
CA GLN A 56 1.00 18.36 8.48
C GLN A 56 0.54 17.92 7.10
N LEU A 57 1.06 18.54 6.04
CA LEU A 57 0.69 18.28 4.65
C LEU A 57 1.42 17.07 4.06
N CYS A 58 2.55 16.64 4.63
CA CYS A 58 3.26 15.44 4.14
C CYS A 58 2.43 14.16 4.31
N ASN A 59 1.50 14.13 5.27
CA ASN A 59 0.57 13.01 5.47
C ASN A 59 -0.77 13.19 4.72
N LEU A 60 -0.94 14.28 3.96
CA LEU A 60 -2.15 14.56 3.22
C LEU A 60 -1.87 14.53 1.72
N GLN A 61 -2.64 13.72 1.01
CA GLN A 61 -2.62 13.69 -0.44
C GLN A 61 -3.76 14.52 -1.02
N MET A 62 -3.44 15.34 -2.01
CA MET A 62 -4.44 16.02 -2.82
C MET A 62 -5.02 15.02 -3.82
N VAL A 63 -6.32 14.74 -3.71
CA VAL A 63 -7.01 13.78 -4.59
C VAL A 63 -7.89 14.52 -5.59
N GLY A 64 -7.72 14.20 -6.87
CA GLY A 64 -8.55 14.71 -7.97
C GLY A 64 -8.09 16.03 -8.57
N GLN A 65 -8.85 16.51 -9.57
CA GLN A 65 -8.57 17.78 -10.24
C GLN A 65 -9.20 18.95 -9.47
N LYS A 66 -8.56 20.12 -9.55
CA LYS A 66 -9.15 21.40 -9.13
C LYS A 66 -10.48 21.63 -9.86
N PHE A 67 -11.58 21.60 -9.12
CA PHE A 67 -12.94 21.70 -9.66
C PHE A 67 -13.42 23.17 -9.84
N PHE A 68 -12.73 24.15 -9.21
CA PHE A 68 -12.97 25.58 -9.47
C PHE A 68 -11.66 26.37 -9.48
N THR A 69 -11.49 27.21 -10.49
CA THR A 69 -10.50 28.29 -10.49
C THR A 69 -11.23 29.60 -10.24
N TYR A 70 -10.95 30.21 -9.08
CA TYR A 70 -11.40 31.55 -8.76
C TYR A 70 -10.26 32.53 -9.04
N GLY A 71 -10.60 33.69 -9.61
CA GLY A 71 -9.67 34.79 -9.81
C GLY A 71 -9.74 35.78 -8.65
N PHE A 72 -8.60 36.31 -8.23
CA PHE A 72 -8.56 37.42 -7.29
C PHE A 72 -8.74 38.74 -8.04
N GLY A 73 -9.48 39.67 -7.43
CA GLY A 73 -9.70 41.02 -7.95
C GLY A 73 -9.53 42.05 -6.85
N ILE A 74 -8.97 43.20 -7.19
CA ILE A 74 -8.85 44.34 -6.29
C ILE A 74 -10.12 45.18 -6.44
N LEU A 75 -10.75 45.52 -5.32
CA LEU A 75 -12.02 46.24 -5.28
C LEU A 75 -11.77 47.72 -5.00
N PHE A 76 -12.34 48.58 -5.83
CA PHE A 76 -12.33 50.04 -5.66
C PHE A 76 -13.74 50.56 -5.38
N PRO A 77 -13.88 51.67 -4.62
CA PRO A 77 -15.17 52.33 -4.46
C PRO A 77 -15.71 52.82 -5.82
N LYS A 78 -17.03 52.89 -5.94
CA LYS A 78 -17.70 53.32 -7.18
C LYS A 78 -17.26 54.74 -7.53
N GLY A 79 -16.79 54.95 -8.76
CA GLY A 79 -16.30 56.25 -9.24
C GLY A 79 -14.84 56.56 -8.88
N SER A 80 -14.07 55.60 -8.37
CA SER A 80 -12.63 55.81 -8.13
C SER A 80 -11.87 56.06 -9.44
N VAL A 81 -11.12 57.16 -9.49
CA VAL A 81 -10.22 57.52 -10.60
C VAL A 81 -9.07 56.54 -10.80
N TYR A 82 -8.67 55.83 -9.73
CA TYR A 82 -7.53 54.90 -9.74
C TYR A 82 -7.85 53.54 -10.35
N LYS A 83 -9.13 53.24 -10.56
CA LYS A 83 -9.56 51.92 -11.06
C LYS A 83 -8.91 51.62 -12.42
N ASP A 84 -8.96 52.59 -13.33
CA ASP A 84 -8.56 52.37 -14.73
C ASP A 84 -7.03 52.34 -14.87
N GLU A 85 -6.33 53.22 -14.16
CA GLU A 85 -4.86 53.24 -14.09
C GLU A 85 -4.30 51.93 -13.52
N ILE A 86 -4.82 51.46 -12.38
CA ILE A 86 -4.35 50.22 -11.75
C ILE A 86 -4.72 48.98 -12.59
N SER A 87 -5.88 49.00 -13.24
CA SER A 87 -6.28 47.89 -14.13
C SER A 87 -5.33 47.77 -15.32
N TRP A 88 -4.89 48.90 -15.89
CA TRP A 88 -3.91 48.89 -16.99
C TRP A 88 -2.55 48.36 -16.54
N GLU A 89 -2.07 48.80 -15.38
CA GLU A 89 -0.78 48.34 -14.84
C GLU A 89 -0.78 46.83 -14.56
N ILE A 90 -1.89 46.29 -14.02
CA ILE A 90 -2.04 44.84 -13.81
C ILE A 90 -2.01 44.07 -15.13
N LEU A 91 -2.61 44.61 -16.19
CA LEU A 91 -2.57 43.99 -17.52
C LEU A 91 -1.15 43.99 -18.07
N PHE A 92 -0.41 45.09 -17.88
CA PHE A 92 0.99 45.19 -18.28
C PHE A 92 1.87 44.17 -17.55
N LEU A 93 1.76 44.10 -16.21
CA LEU A 93 2.50 43.13 -15.38
C LEU A 93 2.14 41.67 -15.70
N ARG A 94 0.90 41.41 -16.14
CA ARG A 94 0.51 40.08 -16.64
C ARG A 94 1.17 39.78 -17.98
N GLN A 95 1.18 40.73 -18.91
CA GLN A 95 1.76 40.56 -20.24
C GLN A 95 3.28 40.37 -20.17
N GLU A 96 3.94 41.03 -19.23
CA GLU A 96 5.38 40.88 -18.96
C GLU A 96 5.72 39.56 -18.23
N GLY A 97 4.72 38.88 -17.67
CA GLY A 97 4.91 37.62 -16.93
C GLY A 97 5.37 37.80 -15.48
N TYR A 98 5.47 39.04 -14.99
CA TYR A 98 5.91 39.34 -13.63
C TYR A 98 4.98 38.75 -12.57
N LEU A 99 3.67 38.73 -12.82
CA LEU A 99 2.69 38.09 -11.93
C LEU A 99 2.89 36.57 -11.82
N GLU A 100 3.31 35.90 -12.89
CA GLU A 100 3.59 34.45 -12.86
C GLU A 100 4.84 34.16 -12.03
N MET A 101 5.86 35.02 -12.13
CA MET A 101 7.06 34.93 -11.30
C MET A 101 6.72 35.09 -9.81
N LEU A 102 5.90 36.08 -9.46
CA LEU A 102 5.43 36.29 -8.09
C LEU A 102 4.60 35.11 -7.58
N GLU A 103 3.72 34.55 -8.42
CA GLU A 103 2.96 33.35 -8.06
C GLU A 103 3.89 32.17 -7.76
N LYS A 104 4.88 31.90 -8.61
CA LYS A 104 5.88 30.85 -8.35
C LYS A 104 6.65 31.11 -7.05
N GLN A 105 7.12 32.34 -6.85
CA GLN A 105 7.93 32.68 -5.69
C GLN A 105 7.17 32.59 -4.35
N TRP A 106 5.92 33.06 -4.31
CA TRP A 106 5.15 33.16 -3.06
C TRP A 106 4.16 32.01 -2.85
N LEU A 107 3.63 31.42 -3.92
CA LEU A 107 2.60 30.37 -3.90
C LEU A 107 3.09 29.00 -4.40
N MET A 108 4.34 28.84 -4.81
CA MET A 108 4.94 27.51 -5.02
C MET A 108 6.10 27.24 -4.05
N GLY A 109 6.41 28.21 -3.19
CA GLY A 109 7.51 28.13 -2.23
C GLY A 109 8.83 28.49 -2.88
N SER A 110 9.68 29.18 -2.12
CA SER A 110 11.11 29.20 -2.42
C SER A 110 11.59 27.75 -2.41
N HIS A 111 12.43 27.39 -3.37
CA HIS A 111 12.93 26.05 -3.72
C HIS A 111 13.71 25.32 -2.60
N ASN A 112 13.50 25.69 -1.32
CA ASN A 112 14.22 25.23 -0.15
C ASN A 112 13.40 24.27 0.73
N ASP A 113 12.09 24.12 0.46
CA ASP A 113 11.18 23.25 1.22
C ASP A 113 10.96 21.86 0.58
N GLU A 114 11.76 21.49 -0.41
CA GLU A 114 11.78 20.11 -0.93
C GLU A 114 12.23 19.10 0.15
N ASP A 115 12.82 19.56 1.25
CA ASP A 115 13.36 18.71 2.32
C ASP A 115 12.38 18.39 3.46
N ILE A 116 11.24 19.10 3.57
CA ILE A 116 10.33 18.94 4.72
C ILE A 116 9.46 17.67 4.60
N CYS A 117 9.17 17.21 3.37
CA CYS A 117 8.48 15.93 3.14
C CYS A 117 9.39 14.85 2.53
N SER A 118 10.71 15.08 2.44
CA SER A 118 11.64 14.14 1.80
C SER A 118 11.79 12.83 2.58
N ASP A 119 11.49 12.82 3.89
CA ASP A 119 11.50 11.59 4.70
C ASP A 119 10.33 10.65 4.33
N THR A 120 9.14 11.22 4.06
CA THR A 120 8.01 10.44 3.50
C THR A 120 8.20 10.15 2.01
N ARG A 121 8.83 11.05 1.24
CA ARG A 121 9.12 10.78 -0.17
C ARG A 121 10.18 9.70 -0.35
N LYS A 122 11.15 9.56 0.55
CA LYS A 122 12.05 8.39 0.57
C LYS A 122 11.25 7.10 0.73
N THR A 123 10.20 7.07 1.54
CA THR A 123 9.32 5.89 1.62
C THR A 123 8.46 5.66 0.37
N VAL A 124 8.21 6.70 -0.45
CA VAL A 124 7.44 6.59 -1.70
C VAL A 124 8.34 6.33 -2.92
N GLU A 125 9.57 6.81 -2.94
CA GLU A 125 10.58 6.46 -3.95
C GLU A 125 11.12 5.04 -3.71
N ASP A 126 11.08 4.53 -2.48
CA ASP A 126 11.22 3.09 -2.19
C ASP A 126 10.02 2.26 -2.66
N MET A 127 8.88 2.85 -3.05
CA MET A 127 7.79 2.09 -3.70
C MET A 127 8.12 1.72 -5.15
N GLY A 128 9.17 2.33 -5.73
CA GLY A 128 9.69 1.98 -7.06
C GLY A 128 10.77 0.89 -7.04
N VAL A 129 11.34 0.61 -5.88
CA VAL A 129 12.20 -0.56 -5.68
C VAL A 129 11.28 -1.67 -5.18
N LEU A 130 10.95 -2.62 -6.03
CA LEU A 130 10.27 -3.85 -5.65
C LEU A 130 11.12 -4.57 -4.59
N GLY A 131 10.94 -4.17 -3.33
CA GLY A 131 11.60 -4.74 -2.17
C GLY A 131 11.28 -6.23 -2.08
N ALA A 132 12.22 -6.99 -1.53
CA ALA A 132 12.10 -8.44 -1.36
C ALA A 132 10.80 -8.87 -0.68
N GLU A 133 10.14 -7.97 0.08
CA GLU A 133 8.79 -8.13 0.64
C GLU A 133 7.70 -8.48 -0.38
N SER A 134 7.71 -7.92 -1.58
CA SER A 134 6.75 -8.31 -2.64
C SER A 134 7.00 -9.74 -3.17
N PHE A 135 8.23 -10.26 -3.02
CA PHE A 135 8.64 -11.59 -3.49
C PHE A 135 8.63 -12.66 -2.38
N VAL A 136 8.26 -12.31 -1.15
CA VAL A 136 8.15 -13.28 -0.03
C VAL A 136 7.21 -14.42 -0.37
N GLY A 137 6.12 -14.15 -1.10
CA GLY A 137 5.20 -15.18 -1.57
C GLY A 137 5.86 -16.25 -2.46
N LEU A 138 6.79 -15.84 -3.33
CA LEU A 138 7.54 -16.76 -4.20
C LEU A 138 8.51 -17.62 -3.40
N PHE A 139 9.19 -17.03 -2.41
CA PHE A 139 10.12 -17.75 -1.54
C PHE A 139 9.39 -18.80 -0.68
N LEU A 140 8.20 -18.46 -0.16
CA LEU A 140 7.36 -19.39 0.60
C LEU A 140 6.84 -20.53 -0.27
N PHE A 141 6.44 -20.25 -1.52
CA PHE A 141 6.00 -21.30 -2.46
C PHE A 141 7.13 -22.29 -2.79
N LEU A 142 8.33 -21.77 -3.02
CA LEU A 142 9.52 -22.59 -3.30
C LEU A 142 9.92 -23.44 -2.09
N ALA A 143 9.98 -22.85 -0.90
CA ALA A 143 10.27 -23.56 0.34
C ALA A 143 9.22 -24.65 0.64
N GLY A 144 7.94 -24.35 0.43
CA GLY A 144 6.84 -25.30 0.55
C GLY A 144 6.96 -26.47 -0.43
N GLY A 145 7.28 -26.19 -1.69
CA GLY A 145 7.50 -27.23 -2.71
C GLY A 145 8.62 -28.19 -2.34
N ILE A 146 9.73 -27.68 -1.80
CA ILE A 146 10.85 -28.51 -1.32
C ILE A 146 10.41 -29.37 -0.14
N ALA A 147 9.71 -28.80 0.84
CA ALA A 147 9.24 -29.54 2.02
C ALA A 147 8.27 -30.68 1.64
N VAL A 148 7.31 -30.42 0.75
CA VAL A 148 6.38 -31.46 0.25
C VAL A 148 7.14 -32.55 -0.51
N GLY A 149 8.11 -32.16 -1.36
CA GLY A 149 8.98 -33.11 -2.05
C GLY A 149 9.74 -34.02 -1.08
N MET A 150 10.31 -33.45 -0.01
CA MET A 150 10.99 -34.24 1.03
C MET A 150 10.03 -35.19 1.76
N VAL A 151 8.81 -34.77 2.08
CA VAL A 151 7.81 -35.64 2.72
C VAL A 151 7.43 -36.80 1.81
N VAL A 152 7.17 -36.54 0.51
CA VAL A 152 6.88 -37.59 -0.47
C VAL A 152 8.05 -38.57 -0.57
N GLN A 153 9.28 -38.07 -0.63
CA GLN A 153 10.49 -38.89 -0.67
C GLN A 153 10.61 -39.80 0.56
N LEU A 154 10.36 -39.27 1.77
CA LEU A 154 10.41 -40.04 3.01
C LEU A 154 9.29 -41.10 3.08
N VAL A 155 8.10 -40.78 2.58
CA VAL A 155 6.98 -41.72 2.51
C VAL A 155 7.32 -42.86 1.55
N GLU A 156 7.80 -42.57 0.35
CA GLU A 156 8.17 -43.60 -0.63
C GLU A 156 9.31 -44.49 -0.12
N VAL A 157 10.36 -43.89 0.45
CA VAL A 157 11.47 -44.65 1.03
C VAL A 157 11.01 -45.52 2.19
N SER A 158 10.17 -45.02 3.09
CA SER A 158 9.63 -45.82 4.19
C SER A 158 8.73 -46.95 3.68
N TRP A 159 7.92 -46.71 2.65
CA TRP A 159 7.05 -47.72 2.06
C TRP A 159 7.84 -48.80 1.32
N TYR A 160 8.87 -48.39 0.57
CA TYR A 160 9.81 -49.28 -0.10
C TYR A 160 10.60 -50.09 0.92
N HIS A 161 11.10 -49.48 1.99
CA HIS A 161 11.87 -50.17 3.02
C HIS A 161 10.98 -51.11 3.84
N ALA A 162 9.72 -50.76 4.12
CA ALA A 162 8.76 -51.63 4.78
C ALA A 162 8.35 -52.84 3.92
N ARG A 163 8.14 -52.65 2.60
CA ARG A 163 7.89 -53.77 1.67
C ARG A 163 9.15 -54.60 1.37
N GLY A 164 10.31 -53.96 1.32
CA GLY A 164 11.62 -54.60 1.20
C GLY A 164 11.96 -55.42 2.45
N ASN A 165 11.62 -54.94 3.65
CA ASN A 165 11.76 -55.70 4.88
C ASN A 165 10.80 -56.88 4.96
N LYS A 166 9.59 -56.80 4.39
CA LYS A 166 8.70 -57.98 4.30
C LYS A 166 9.29 -59.07 3.42
N ARG A 167 9.88 -58.73 2.27
CA ARG A 167 10.62 -59.70 1.43
C ARG A 167 11.84 -60.31 2.13
N LYS A 168 12.60 -59.54 2.91
CA LYS A 168 13.75 -60.05 3.66
C LYS A 168 13.34 -60.91 4.86
N HIS A 169 12.29 -60.52 5.60
CA HIS A 169 11.75 -61.33 6.70
C HIS A 169 11.12 -62.64 6.20
N ASP A 170 10.40 -62.62 5.06
CA ASP A 170 9.79 -63.83 4.49
C ASP A 170 10.85 -64.80 3.93
N VAL A 171 11.90 -64.29 3.28
CA VAL A 171 13.03 -65.12 2.80
C VAL A 171 13.85 -65.67 3.97
N VAL A 172 14.19 -64.86 4.98
CA VAL A 172 14.93 -65.33 6.17
C VAL A 172 14.11 -66.32 7.00
N ARG A 173 12.79 -66.14 7.10
CA ARG A 173 11.89 -67.09 7.80
C ARG A 173 11.70 -68.39 7.02
N SER A 174 11.65 -68.33 5.69
CA SER A 174 11.65 -69.52 4.83
C SER A 174 12.97 -70.30 4.92
N VAL A 175 14.11 -69.61 4.87
CA VAL A 175 15.44 -70.24 5.01
C VAL A 175 15.63 -70.84 6.42
N SER A 176 15.24 -70.10 7.48
CA SER A 176 15.33 -70.58 8.87
C SER A 176 14.42 -71.79 9.13
N MET A 177 13.23 -71.86 8.53
CA MET A 177 12.33 -73.01 8.67
C MET A 177 12.87 -74.25 7.94
N ARG A 178 13.52 -74.09 6.78
CA ARG A 178 14.11 -75.21 6.04
C ARG A 178 15.33 -75.82 6.76
N VAL A 179 16.15 -74.99 7.40
CA VAL A 179 17.32 -75.46 8.18
C VAL A 179 16.89 -76.26 9.41
N HIS A 180 15.87 -75.79 10.11
CA HIS A 180 15.36 -76.48 11.31
C HIS A 180 14.67 -77.82 10.98
N LEU A 181 14.00 -77.91 9.82
CA LEU A 181 13.41 -79.17 9.37
C LEU A 181 14.48 -80.21 8.98
N THR A 182 15.61 -79.78 8.40
CA THR A 182 16.72 -80.70 8.06
C THR A 182 17.47 -81.22 9.28
N GLU A 183 17.64 -80.42 10.34
CA GLU A 183 18.22 -80.92 11.61
C GLU A 183 17.34 -81.98 12.28
N ILE A 184 16.01 -81.81 12.26
CA ILE A 184 15.08 -82.78 12.85
C ILE A 184 15.04 -84.08 12.04
N LEU A 185 15.10 -84.01 10.71
CA LEU A 185 15.13 -85.20 9.86
C LEU A 185 16.46 -85.97 9.96
N LEU A 186 17.58 -85.28 10.18
CA LEU A 186 18.88 -85.92 10.42
C LEU A 186 18.96 -86.54 11.83
N SER A 187 18.42 -85.87 12.85
CA SER A 187 18.36 -86.43 14.21
C SER A 187 17.41 -87.62 14.35
N GLY A 188 16.38 -87.73 13.51
CA GLY A 188 15.45 -88.87 13.52
C GLY A 188 15.95 -90.12 12.78
N ASN A 189 17.02 -90.00 11.98
CA ASN A 189 17.58 -91.11 11.21
C ASN A 189 18.71 -91.86 11.94
N GLU A 190 19.20 -91.34 13.06
CA GLU A 190 20.25 -92.01 13.86
C GLU A 190 19.71 -92.91 14.98
N THR A 191 18.40 -92.89 15.27
CA THR A 191 17.80 -93.69 16.36
C THR A 191 17.09 -94.97 15.90
N THR A 192 17.21 -95.37 14.63
CA THR A 192 16.56 -96.58 14.08
C THR A 192 17.52 -97.73 13.76
N TRP A 193 18.81 -97.62 14.13
CA TRP A 193 19.80 -98.69 13.98
C TRP A 193 20.55 -99.02 15.28
N LEU A 194 19.81 -99.18 16.39
CA LEU A 194 20.23 -99.99 17.53
C LEU A 194 19.04 -100.81 18.05
#